data_AF-A0A7K1L1R2-F1
#
_entry.id   AF-A0A7K1L1R2-F1
#
_cell.length_a   1.000
_cell.length_b   1.000
_cell.length_c   1.000
_cell.angle_alpha   90.00
_cell.angle_beta   90.00
_cell.angle_gamma   90.00
#
_symmetry.space_group_name_H-M   'P 1'
#
loop_
_entity.id
_entity.type
_entity.pdbx_description
1 polymer ?
#
loop_
_entity_poly.entity_id
_entity_poly.type
_entity_poly.pdbx_seq_one_letter_code
_entity_poly.pdbx_strand_id
1 'polypeptide(L)'
;MGYDLHMTRKDNWSEELGAEISTDEWAEVVAADPDLVMCRTAQAVVDGQELTYEHRWLAQMVTHPERDEKGAWLDWSNGRIDVKNPDDLLVEKMRQIARRLNARVQGDDGEYYDEFSSSGRPGSAERA
;
A
#
# COMPACT_ATOMS: atom_id res chain seq x y z
N MET A 1 13.73 7.18 11.32
CA MET A 1 12.74 7.91 10.50
C MET A 1 12.17 6.88 9.55
N GLY A 2 10.87 6.62 9.64
CA GLY A 2 10.20 5.68 8.73
C GLY A 2 9.55 6.46 7.60
N TYR A 3 9.41 5.82 6.45
CA TYR A 3 8.70 6.36 5.30
C TYR A 3 7.44 5.52 5.09
N ASP A 4 6.30 6.20 4.96
CA ASP A 4 5.00 5.54 4.85
C ASP A 4 4.40 5.79 3.46
N LEU A 5 3.73 4.77 2.92
CA LEU A 5 2.89 4.89 1.74
C LEU A 5 1.43 4.77 2.12
N HIS A 6 0.63 5.62 1.51
CA HIS A 6 -0.79 5.77 1.73
C HIS A 6 -1.54 5.43 0.44
N MET A 7 -2.42 4.43 0.50
CA MET A 7 -3.32 4.09 -0.59
C MET A 7 -4.69 4.69 -0.34
N THR A 8 -5.09 5.63 -1.20
CA THR A 8 -6.33 6.40 -1.02
C THR A 8 -7.04 6.62 -2.34
N ARG A 9 -8.35 6.82 -2.32
CA ARG A 9 -9.12 7.30 -3.50
C ARG A 9 -9.24 8.82 -3.55
N LYS A 10 -8.80 9.51 -2.50
CA LYS A 10 -8.73 10.97 -2.45
C LYS A 10 -7.65 11.46 -3.42
N ASP A 11 -7.74 12.72 -3.83
CA ASP A 11 -6.67 13.32 -4.64
C ASP A 11 -5.38 13.43 -3.82
N ASN A 12 -5.47 13.75 -2.53
CA ASN A 12 -4.34 13.72 -1.60
C ASN A 12 -4.68 12.91 -0.34
N TRP A 13 -3.74 12.09 0.13
CA TRP A 13 -3.89 11.23 1.31
C TRP A 13 -4.20 12.00 2.59
N SER A 14 -3.70 13.24 2.70
CA SER A 14 -3.87 14.08 3.87
C SER A 14 -5.24 14.78 3.92
N GLU A 15 -6.07 14.65 2.89
CA GLU A 15 -7.41 15.24 2.90
C GLU A 15 -8.33 14.50 3.87
N GLU A 16 -9.08 15.25 4.66
CA GLU A 16 -10.04 14.69 5.61
C GLU A 16 -11.28 14.13 4.88
N LEU A 17 -11.72 14.79 3.81
CA LEU A 17 -12.92 14.43 3.05
C LEU A 17 -12.55 13.85 1.67
N GLY A 18 -13.34 12.90 1.18
CA GLY A 18 -13.22 12.39 -0.19
C GLY A 18 -13.69 10.95 -0.31
N ALA A 19 -13.41 10.32 -1.46
CA ALA A 19 -13.71 8.92 -1.66
C ALA A 19 -12.82 8.05 -0.76
N GLU A 20 -13.44 7.07 -0.11
CA GLU A 20 -12.80 6.17 0.84
C GLU A 20 -12.85 4.74 0.31
N ILE A 21 -11.86 3.95 0.69
CA ILE A 21 -11.88 2.50 0.49
C ILE A 21 -12.64 1.92 1.67
N SER A 22 -13.73 1.21 1.41
CA SER A 22 -14.51 0.59 2.49
C SER A 22 -13.80 -0.64 3.05
N THR A 23 -14.11 -1.01 4.29
CA THR A 23 -13.58 -2.24 4.90
C THR A 23 -14.00 -3.49 4.15
N ASP A 24 -15.20 -3.48 3.56
CA ASP A 24 -15.74 -4.59 2.77
C ASP A 24 -14.90 -4.80 1.50
N GLU A 25 -14.64 -3.72 0.75
CA GLU A 25 -13.79 -3.74 -0.45
C GLU A 25 -12.37 -4.20 -0.13
N TRP A 26 -11.82 -3.73 1.00
CA TRP A 26 -10.52 -4.19 1.46
C TRP A 26 -10.51 -5.69 1.78
N ALA A 27 -11.53 -6.18 2.51
CA ALA A 27 -11.66 -7.59 2.83
C ALA A 27 -11.83 -8.47 1.57
N GLU A 28 -12.60 -8.01 0.59
CA GLU A 28 -12.76 -8.68 -0.70
C GLU A 28 -11.43 -8.76 -1.46
N VAL A 29 -10.64 -7.69 -1.49
CA VAL A 29 -9.32 -7.71 -2.13
C VAL A 29 -8.39 -8.68 -1.44
N VAL A 30 -8.30 -8.66 -0.11
CA VAL A 30 -7.46 -9.59 0.65
C VAL A 30 -7.91 -11.03 0.44
N ALA A 31 -9.21 -11.29 0.42
CA ALA A 31 -9.75 -12.63 0.16
C ALA A 31 -9.50 -13.11 -1.29
N ALA A 32 -9.44 -12.18 -2.26
CA ALA A 32 -9.20 -12.48 -3.66
C ALA A 32 -7.71 -12.52 -4.04
N ASP A 33 -6.79 -12.13 -3.16
CA ASP A 33 -5.34 -12.12 -3.41
C ASP A 33 -4.65 -13.20 -2.57
N PRO A 34 -4.12 -14.27 -3.17
CA PRO A 34 -3.46 -15.35 -2.44
C PRO A 34 -2.14 -14.92 -1.79
N ASP A 35 -1.58 -13.78 -2.17
CA ASP A 35 -0.38 -13.22 -1.55
C ASP A 35 -0.68 -12.51 -0.23
N LEU A 36 -1.97 -12.23 0.07
CA LEU A 36 -2.39 -11.47 1.24
C LEU A 36 -3.15 -12.36 2.23
N VAL A 37 -2.89 -12.17 3.52
CA VAL A 37 -3.63 -12.83 4.60
C VAL A 37 -4.09 -11.81 5.62
N MET A 38 -5.34 -11.92 6.02
CA MET A 38 -5.95 -11.09 7.06
C MET A 38 -5.47 -11.54 8.45
N CYS A 39 -4.29 -11.08 8.87
CA CYS A 39 -3.63 -11.57 10.09
C CYS A 39 -4.19 -10.93 11.39
N ARG A 40 -4.74 -9.72 11.33
CA ARG A 40 -5.24 -8.91 12.47
C ARG A 40 -4.23 -8.56 13.57
N THR A 41 -3.11 -9.25 13.60
CA THR A 41 -2.01 -9.06 14.53
C THR A 41 -0.72 -9.00 13.74
N ALA A 42 0.07 -7.95 13.96
CA ALA A 42 1.44 -7.82 13.49
C ALA A 42 2.38 -8.05 14.67
N GLN A 43 3.41 -8.86 14.45
CA GLN A 43 4.50 -9.07 15.39
C GLN A 43 5.80 -8.73 14.67
N ALA A 44 6.56 -7.81 15.24
CA ALA A 44 7.80 -7.29 14.64
C ALA A 44 8.89 -7.25 15.69
N VAL A 45 10.15 -7.43 15.28
CA VAL A 45 11.30 -7.09 16.12
C VAL A 45 11.92 -5.80 15.59
N VAL A 46 11.81 -4.71 16.36
CA VAL A 46 12.38 -3.41 16.00
C VAL A 46 13.43 -3.05 17.03
N ASP A 47 14.66 -2.81 16.59
CA ASP A 47 15.81 -2.51 17.48
C ASP A 47 16.00 -3.55 18.61
N GLY A 48 15.69 -4.82 18.33
CA GLY A 48 15.76 -5.92 19.29
C GLY A 48 14.60 -5.99 20.28
N GLN A 49 13.55 -5.19 20.11
CA GLN A 49 12.33 -5.22 20.92
C GLN A 49 11.19 -5.88 20.13
N GLU A 50 10.54 -6.89 20.73
CA GLU A 50 9.31 -7.48 20.21
C GLU A 50 8.14 -6.52 20.40
N LEU A 51 7.57 -6.06 19.30
CA LEU A 51 6.39 -5.21 19.26
C LEU A 51 5.23 -6.03 18.71
N THR A 52 4.08 -5.94 19.38
CA THR A 52 2.82 -6.52 18.91
C THR A 52 1.82 -5.40 18.67
N TYR A 53 1.20 -5.43 17.49
CA TYR A 53 0.16 -4.50 17.09
C TYR A 53 -1.07 -5.29 16.65
N GLU A 54 -2.25 -4.88 17.11
CA GLU A 54 -3.52 -5.55 16.79
C GLU A 54 -4.47 -4.56 16.14
N HIS A 55 -4.92 -4.88 14.93
CA HIS A 55 -5.92 -4.10 14.24
C HIS A 55 -6.82 -5.00 13.38
N ARG A 56 -8.14 -4.79 13.46
CA ARG A 56 -9.13 -5.67 12.81
C ARG A 56 -8.92 -5.75 11.30
N TRP A 57 -8.46 -4.66 10.69
CA TRP A 57 -8.31 -4.54 9.25
C TRP A 57 -6.86 -4.65 8.76
N LEU A 58 -5.99 -5.25 9.58
CA LEU A 58 -4.59 -5.52 9.25
C LEU A 58 -4.44 -6.79 8.40
N ALA A 59 -3.77 -6.63 7.26
CA ALA A 59 -3.32 -7.74 6.42
C ALA A 59 -1.79 -7.80 6.36
N GLN A 60 -1.26 -8.96 6.00
CA GLN A 60 0.17 -9.17 5.75
C GLN A 60 0.36 -9.81 4.37
N MET A 61 1.34 -9.35 3.61
CA MET A 61 1.78 -10.02 2.39
C MET A 61 2.66 -11.22 2.76
N VAL A 62 2.10 -12.42 2.62
CA VAL A 62 2.77 -13.67 3.01
C VAL A 62 3.85 -14.09 2.01
N THR A 63 3.85 -13.58 0.79
CA THR A 63 4.90 -13.89 -0.20
C THR A 63 6.14 -13.01 -0.08
N HIS A 64 6.14 -12.01 0.81
CA HIS A 64 7.33 -11.20 1.04
C HIS A 64 8.40 -12.00 1.83
N PRO A 65 9.65 -12.06 1.36
CA PRO A 65 10.70 -12.89 1.99
C PRO A 65 11.11 -12.38 3.37
N GLU A 66 11.06 -11.06 3.58
CA GLU A 66 11.42 -10.40 4.86
C GLU A 66 10.17 -10.03 5.69
N ARG A 67 9.03 -10.71 5.48
CA ARG A 67 7.74 -10.33 6.12
C ARG A 67 7.78 -10.35 7.66
N ASP A 68 8.63 -11.20 8.23
CA ASP A 68 8.77 -11.39 9.68
C ASP A 68 9.76 -10.36 10.29
N GLU A 69 10.69 -9.82 9.49
CA GLU A 69 11.72 -8.87 9.93
C GLU A 69 11.34 -7.42 9.63
N LYS A 70 10.95 -7.14 8.38
CA LYS A 70 10.59 -5.79 7.91
C LYS A 70 9.12 -5.49 8.03
N GLY A 71 8.30 -6.53 8.15
CA GLY A 71 6.87 -6.33 8.32
C GLY A 71 6.17 -5.93 7.04
N ALA A 72 5.72 -6.92 6.27
CA ALA A 72 4.97 -6.68 5.05
C ALA A 72 3.48 -6.41 5.34
N TRP A 73 3.20 -5.49 6.27
CA TRP A 73 1.87 -5.21 6.77
C TRP A 73 1.17 -4.10 5.98
N LEU A 74 -0.10 -4.33 5.70
CA LEU A 74 -1.01 -3.38 5.08
C LEU A 74 -2.14 -3.13 6.08
N ASP A 75 -2.14 -1.94 6.68
CA ASP A 75 -3.15 -1.55 7.66
C ASP A 75 -4.20 -0.69 7.00
N TRP A 76 -5.44 -1.18 6.92
CA TRP A 76 -6.55 -0.30 6.53
C TRP A 76 -6.98 0.52 7.73
N SER A 77 -7.04 1.84 7.59
CA SER A 77 -7.47 2.80 8.62
C SER A 77 -8.07 4.05 7.96
N ASN A 78 -9.17 4.59 8.50
CA ASN A 78 -9.81 5.83 8.02
C ASN A 78 -10.00 5.91 6.48
N GLY A 79 -10.49 4.82 5.87
CA GLY A 79 -10.78 4.81 4.44
C GLY A 79 -9.56 4.72 3.52
N ARG A 80 -8.36 4.46 4.05
CA ARG A 80 -7.11 4.28 3.31
C ARG A 80 -6.33 3.05 3.81
N ILE A 81 -5.34 2.62 3.04
CA ILE A 81 -4.38 1.59 3.48
C ILE A 81 -3.01 2.23 3.68
N ASP A 82 -2.45 2.08 4.86
CA ASP A 82 -1.16 2.59 5.27
C ASP A 82 -0.14 1.45 5.33
N VAL A 83 1.06 1.68 4.79
CA VAL A 83 2.17 0.73 4.76
C VAL A 83 3.44 1.42 5.20
N LYS A 84 4.15 0.81 6.17
CA LYS A 84 5.36 1.38 6.76
C LYS A 84 6.62 0.76 6.19
N ASN A 85 7.55 1.61 5.76
CA ASN A 85 8.82 1.25 5.12
C ASN A 85 8.68 0.20 4.02
N PRO A 86 7.85 0.43 2.98
CA PRO A 86 7.68 -0.56 1.92
C PRO A 86 8.94 -0.75 1.08
N ASP A 87 9.35 -2.00 0.87
CA ASP A 87 10.30 -2.39 -0.17
C ASP A 87 9.62 -2.44 -1.55
N ASP A 88 10.40 -2.52 -2.63
CA ASP A 88 9.90 -2.53 -4.02
C ASP A 88 8.79 -3.57 -4.29
N LEU A 89 8.88 -4.74 -3.66
CA LEU A 89 7.87 -5.80 -3.76
C LEU A 89 6.52 -5.36 -3.18
N LEU A 90 6.57 -4.68 -2.03
CA LEU A 90 5.38 -4.19 -1.34
C LEU A 90 4.76 -3.01 -2.10
N VAL A 91 5.61 -2.11 -2.62
CA VAL A 91 5.18 -1.02 -3.52
C VAL A 91 4.47 -1.58 -4.75
N GLU A 92 5.03 -2.61 -5.40
CA GLU A 92 4.41 -3.24 -6.56
C GLU A 92 3.07 -3.91 -6.20
N LYS A 93 2.99 -4.59 -5.06
CA LYS A 93 1.73 -5.16 -4.57
C LYS A 93 0.69 -4.07 -4.28
N MET A 94 1.08 -2.96 -3.67
CA MET A 94 0.19 -1.81 -3.46
C MET A 94 -0.34 -1.26 -4.78
N ARG A 95 0.50 -1.13 -5.82
CA ARG A 95 0.06 -0.71 -7.17
C ARG A 95 -1.00 -1.65 -7.76
N GLN A 96 -0.81 -2.97 -7.60
CA GLN A 96 -1.77 -3.96 -8.10
C GLN A 96 -3.13 -3.83 -7.40
N ILE A 97 -3.12 -3.67 -6.07
CA ILE A 97 -4.32 -3.49 -5.26
C ILE A 97 -5.00 -2.17 -5.60
N ALA A 98 -4.23 -1.08 -5.71
CA ALA A 98 -4.74 0.25 -6.03
C ALA A 98 -5.52 0.25 -7.36
N ARG A 99 -5.02 -0.46 -8.38
CA ARG A 99 -5.75 -0.63 -9.65
C ARG A 99 -7.10 -1.35 -9.49
N ARG A 100 -7.18 -2.36 -8.62
CA ARG A 100 -8.44 -3.08 -8.35
C ARG A 100 -9.45 -2.20 -7.61
N LEU A 101 -8.95 -1.39 -6.67
CA LEU A 101 -9.77 -0.50 -5.86
C LEU A 101 -10.03 0.85 -6.51
N ASN A 102 -9.51 1.11 -7.72
CA ASN A 102 -9.51 2.43 -8.35
C ASN A 102 -8.99 3.53 -7.40
N ALA A 103 -7.90 3.23 -6.72
CA ALA A 103 -7.21 4.08 -5.76
C ALA A 103 -5.83 4.49 -6.29
N ARG A 104 -5.18 5.42 -5.59
CA ARG A 104 -3.84 5.92 -5.83
C ARG A 104 -2.90 5.53 -4.69
N VAL A 105 -1.60 5.50 -4.95
CA VAL A 105 -0.57 5.22 -3.93
C VAL A 105 0.29 6.46 -3.81
N GLN A 106 0.31 7.08 -2.63
CA GLN A 106 1.00 8.33 -2.39
C GLN A 106 1.94 8.19 -1.18
N GLY A 107 3.14 8.75 -1.28
CA GLY A 107 4.08 8.85 -0.17
C GLY A 107 3.83 10.03 0.75
N ASP A 108 4.53 10.03 1.88
CA ASP A 108 4.47 11.11 2.88
C ASP A 108 4.83 12.49 2.27
N ASP A 109 5.78 12.55 1.33
CA ASP A 109 6.18 13.78 0.62
C ASP A 109 5.18 14.18 -0.49
N GLY A 110 4.10 13.42 -0.68
CA GLY A 110 3.08 13.66 -1.69
C GLY A 110 3.41 13.08 -3.07
N GLU A 111 4.52 12.35 -3.19
CA GLU A 111 4.95 11.62 -4.39
C GLU A 111 3.99 10.46 -4.73
N TYR A 112 3.63 10.31 -6.00
CA TYR A 112 2.69 9.27 -6.45
C TYR A 112 3.42 8.07 -7.05
N TYR A 113 2.95 6.89 -6.68
CA TYR A 113 3.44 5.59 -7.16
C TYR A 113 2.43 4.88 -8.05
N ASP A 114 1.22 5.41 -8.28
CA ASP A 114 0.15 4.71 -9.01
C ASP A 114 0.28 4.70 -10.53
N GLU A 115 1.20 5.45 -11.15
CA GLU A 115 1.39 5.41 -12.59
C GLU A 115 2.83 5.18 -13.06
N PHE A 116 2.89 4.38 -14.12
CA PHE A 116 4.02 4.03 -14.95
C PHE A 116 5.05 5.15 -15.04
N SER A 117 6.31 4.80 -14.82
CA SER A 117 7.42 5.46 -15.52
C SER A 117 7.17 5.36 -17.02
N SER A 118 6.46 6.33 -17.58
CA SER A 118 6.46 6.58 -19.02
C SER A 118 7.78 7.27 -19.39
N SER A 119 8.90 6.60 -19.09
CA SER A 119 10.16 6.81 -19.81
C SER A 119 9.99 6.22 -21.21
N GLY A 120 9.29 6.96 -22.06
CA GLY A 120 8.99 6.53 -23.42
C GLY A 120 7.89 7.34 -24.07
N ARG A 121 8.00 8.67 -24.12
CA ARG A 121 7.40 9.38 -25.26
C ARG A 121 8.19 8.96 -26.51
N PRO A 122 7.60 8.26 -27.50
CA PRO A 122 8.17 8.33 -28.84
C PRO A 122 8.02 9.79 -29.28
N GLY A 123 9.15 10.47 -29.47
CA GLY A 123 9.18 11.81 -30.03
C GLY A 123 8.30 11.85 -31.27
N SER A 124 7.30 12.72 -31.23
CA SER A 124 6.41 12.98 -32.34
C SER A 124 7.23 13.25 -33.60
N ALA A 125 6.89 12.53 -34.67
CA ALA A 125 7.44 12.69 -35.99
C ALA A 125 7.46 14.18 -36.38
N GLU A 126 8.67 14.70 -36.59
CA GLU A 126 8.89 15.96 -37.27
C GLU A 126 8.48 15.76 -38.74
N ARG A 127 7.32 16.33 -39.09
CA ARG A 127 6.95 16.61 -40.47
C ARG A 127 7.22 18.09 -40.73
N ALA A 128 8.27 18.38 -41.49
CA ALA A 128 8.36 19.53 -42.39
C ALA A 128 9.46 19.25 -43.42
#